data_AF-A0A372JDB4-F1
#
_entry.id   AF-A0A372JDB4-F1
#
_cell.length_a   1.000
_cell.length_b   1.000
_cell.length_c   1.000
_cell.angle_alpha   90.00
_cell.angle_beta   90.00
_cell.angle_gamma   90.00
#
_symmetry.space_group_name_H-M   'P 1'
#
loop_
_entity.id
_entity.type
_entity.pdbx_description
1 polymer ?
#
loop_
_entity_poly.entity_id
_entity_poly.type
_entity_poly.pdbx_seq_one_letter_code
_entity_poly.pdbx_strand_id
1 'polypeptide(L)'
;MGIFRRPRETTSAVSPAISEFWEWWAGARPAVEASLSAVPDTPEALLSDGEAGAEAASGLTAEIMEELSRRVARIHPDLQWEIGGMEGRAPALTVSGGGDPELRGLAERWYRAAPDGDAAGGWDFHPARPADPEMLGQELQLGDHDFDLEYVRFGMRADQFRGRVDITAYHPDFLFVSEEHQVAVAFHVLHWALGEDDVARWVGEVKIASEEPVDSLPPAVLPMVVEQIVEDFREPTWLSGEGRTPRGHPAQFGIRFPVHRQDHPLADLHVEVSVPYQHANPDRLPVEPSASALRKFEKKLDALPDSVLVVRQTGDGLRVFHMYVDPDSGVLAELDQLTAGWGEGKAKVASTPDPGWRALAPFQP
;
A
#
# COMPACT_ATOMS: atom_id res chain seq x y z
N MET A 1 -12.39 13.48 -40.24
CA MET A 1 -12.61 13.68 -38.80
C MET A 1 -11.44 13.05 -38.07
N GLY A 2 -10.38 13.83 -37.85
CA GLY A 2 -9.11 13.34 -37.30
C GLY A 2 -9.23 13.10 -35.80
N ILE A 3 -8.90 11.89 -35.37
CA ILE A 3 -8.78 11.51 -33.97
C ILE A 3 -7.41 12.02 -33.51
N PHE A 4 -7.40 13.08 -32.71
CA PHE A 4 -6.21 13.52 -31.99
C PHE A 4 -5.86 12.47 -30.94
N ARG A 5 -4.86 11.63 -31.23
CA ARG A 5 -4.12 10.92 -30.18
C ARG A 5 -3.26 11.96 -29.47
N ARG A 6 -3.61 12.29 -28.22
CA ARG A 6 -2.67 12.96 -27.32
C ARG A 6 -1.45 12.03 -27.15
N PRO A 7 -0.21 12.55 -27.24
CA PRO A 7 0.96 11.80 -26.80
C PRO A 7 0.74 11.38 -25.34
N ARG A 8 1.01 10.12 -25.02
CA ARG A 8 1.20 9.70 -23.63
C ARG A 8 2.47 10.39 -23.14
N GLU A 9 2.35 11.25 -22.14
CA GLU A 9 3.50 11.69 -21.35
C GLU A 9 3.98 10.48 -20.54
N THR A 10 4.82 9.65 -21.16
CA THR A 10 5.75 8.78 -20.46
C THR A 10 6.97 9.62 -20.12
N THR A 11 6.99 10.18 -18.93
CA THR A 11 8.20 10.66 -18.25
C THR A 11 8.19 9.92 -16.91
N SER A 12 8.97 8.86 -16.67
CA SER A 12 10.43 8.75 -16.70
C SER A 12 11.12 9.94 -16.04
N ALA A 13 10.77 10.22 -14.78
CA ALA A 13 11.62 10.95 -13.85
C ALA A 13 11.07 10.80 -12.43
N VAL A 14 11.96 10.58 -11.46
CA VAL A 14 11.70 10.97 -10.07
C VAL A 14 11.09 12.38 -10.10
N SER A 15 9.93 12.56 -9.46
CA SER A 15 9.26 13.87 -9.44
C SER A 15 10.27 14.94 -9.03
N PRO A 16 10.35 16.11 -9.71
CA PRO A 16 11.25 17.19 -9.33
C PRO A 16 11.19 17.50 -7.83
N ALA A 17 10.00 17.43 -7.24
CA ALA A 17 9.79 17.64 -5.81
C ALA A 17 10.53 16.61 -4.91
N ILE A 18 10.64 15.34 -5.34
CA ILE A 18 11.37 14.31 -4.61
C ILE A 18 12.88 14.58 -4.70
N SER A 19 13.40 14.93 -5.88
CA SER A 19 14.82 15.28 -6.04
C SER A 19 15.17 16.51 -5.20
N GLU A 20 14.34 17.54 -5.23
CA GLU A 20 14.51 18.77 -4.45
C GLU A 20 14.39 18.55 -2.94
N PHE A 21 13.60 17.56 -2.51
CA PHE A 21 13.55 17.12 -1.11
C PHE A 21 14.92 16.57 -0.68
N TRP A 22 15.48 15.63 -1.43
CA TRP A 22 16.73 14.97 -1.06
C TRP A 22 17.96 15.89 -1.17
N GLU A 23 17.98 16.79 -2.16
CA GLU A 23 19.00 17.84 -2.24
C GLU A 23 18.98 18.77 -1.02
N TRP A 24 17.80 19.13 -0.53
CA TRP A 24 17.66 19.93 0.69
C TRP A 24 18.04 19.13 1.95
N TRP A 25 17.58 17.88 2.05
CA TRP A 25 17.85 17.00 3.19
C TRP A 25 19.35 16.87 3.47
N ALA A 26 20.17 16.75 2.42
CA ALA A 26 21.63 16.66 2.57
C ALA A 26 22.25 17.84 3.33
N GLY A 27 21.70 19.05 3.19
CA GLY A 27 22.14 20.23 3.94
C GLY A 27 21.43 20.42 5.29
N ALA A 28 20.18 19.97 5.40
CA ALA A 28 19.36 20.14 6.60
C ALA A 28 19.66 19.10 7.69
N ARG A 29 20.06 17.88 7.32
CA ARG A 29 20.23 16.75 8.24
C ARG A 29 21.07 17.08 9.49
N PRO A 30 22.24 17.74 9.41
CA PRO A 30 23.01 18.07 10.62
C PRO A 30 22.26 18.96 11.61
N ALA A 31 21.37 19.85 11.13
CA ALA A 31 20.54 20.69 11.98
C ALA A 31 19.38 19.89 12.62
N VAL A 32 18.83 18.92 11.87
CA VAL A 32 17.85 17.96 12.40
C VAL A 32 18.47 17.15 13.55
N GLU A 33 19.65 16.55 13.31
CA GLU A 33 20.40 15.77 14.31
C GLU A 33 20.76 16.59 15.56
N ALA A 34 21.19 17.84 15.36
CA ALA A 34 21.49 18.76 16.46
C ALA A 34 20.25 19.11 17.29
N SER A 35 19.08 19.27 16.65
CA SER A 35 17.82 19.55 17.35
C SER A 35 17.39 18.36 18.20
N LEU A 36 17.42 17.15 17.62
CA LEU A 36 17.09 15.91 18.31
C LEU A 36 17.99 15.64 19.53
N SER A 37 19.27 16.00 19.43
CA SER A 37 20.24 15.83 20.53
C SER A 37 20.10 16.89 21.65
N ALA A 38 19.37 17.98 21.42
CA ALA A 38 19.25 19.09 22.35
C ALA A 38 18.12 18.91 23.38
N VAL A 39 17.32 17.84 23.27
CA VAL A 39 16.24 17.53 24.23
C VAL A 39 16.87 17.14 25.59
N PRO A 40 16.61 17.89 26.68
CA PRO A 40 17.18 17.58 27.99
C PRO A 40 16.46 16.40 28.67
N ASP A 41 17.24 15.53 29.34
CA ASP A 41 16.82 14.34 30.11
C ASP A 41 15.88 14.60 31.33
N THR A 42 15.18 15.74 31.42
CA THR A 42 14.35 16.08 32.60
C THR A 42 12.85 16.02 32.33
N PRO A 43 12.09 15.16 33.04
CA PRO A 43 10.65 14.98 32.86
C PRO A 43 9.78 16.12 33.46
N GLU A 44 10.37 17.27 33.82
CA GLU A 44 9.66 18.38 34.47
C GLU A 44 9.12 19.43 33.49
N ALA A 45 9.49 19.37 32.21
CA ALA A 45 9.05 20.33 31.18
C ALA A 45 7.71 19.96 30.50
N LEU A 46 7.15 18.78 30.77
CA LEU A 46 5.90 18.29 30.15
C LEU A 46 4.63 18.76 30.89
N LEU A 47 4.75 19.54 31.96
CA LEU A 47 3.62 20.01 32.79
C LEU A 47 3.37 21.52 32.69
N SER A 48 3.64 22.15 31.54
CA SER A 48 3.14 23.51 31.29
C SER A 48 1.83 23.45 30.50
N ASP A 49 0.74 23.85 31.15
CA ASP A 49 -0.58 24.06 30.54
C ASP A 49 -0.47 24.88 29.24
N GLY A 50 -0.91 24.29 28.13
CA GLY A 50 -1.28 24.99 26.89
C GLY A 50 -0.30 24.83 25.73
N GLU A 51 -0.82 24.26 24.61
CA GLU A 51 -0.34 24.25 23.22
C GLU A 51 1.12 23.79 22.93
N ALA A 52 2.01 23.72 23.91
CA ALA A 52 3.43 23.36 23.77
C ALA A 52 3.72 21.85 23.88
N GLY A 53 2.73 21.05 24.29
CA GLY A 53 2.88 19.59 24.48
C GLY A 53 3.12 18.82 23.16
N ALA A 54 2.51 19.27 22.06
CA ALA A 54 2.70 18.65 20.74
C ALA A 54 4.04 19.05 20.08
N GLU A 55 4.61 20.21 20.43
CA GLU A 55 5.93 20.64 19.94
C GLU A 55 7.08 19.87 20.63
N ALA A 56 6.86 19.36 21.84
CA ALA A 56 7.88 18.63 22.60
C ALA A 56 8.09 17.17 22.14
N ALA A 57 7.11 16.56 21.47
CA ALA A 57 7.17 15.14 21.10
C ALA A 57 8.14 14.82 19.94
N SER A 58 8.48 15.80 19.10
CA SER A 58 9.36 15.57 17.94
C SER A 58 10.85 15.79 18.22
N GLY A 59 11.21 16.48 19.31
CA GLY A 59 12.58 16.94 19.56
C GLY A 59 13.13 17.91 18.50
N LEU A 60 12.30 18.40 17.58
CA LEU A 60 12.70 19.31 16.51
C LEU A 60 12.33 20.76 16.84
N THR A 61 13.08 21.70 16.26
CA THR A 61 12.67 23.11 16.28
C THR A 61 11.47 23.34 15.37
N ALA A 62 10.60 24.29 15.72
CA ALA A 62 9.44 24.66 14.92
C ALA A 62 9.80 25.02 13.46
N GLU A 63 10.94 25.70 13.25
CA GLU A 63 11.44 26.05 11.91
C GLU A 63 11.73 24.82 11.05
N ILE A 64 12.34 23.78 11.63
CA ILE A 64 12.64 22.52 10.93
C ILE A 64 11.36 21.75 10.64
N MET A 65 10.44 21.68 11.61
CA MET A 65 9.14 21.02 11.43
C MET A 65 8.32 21.65 10.30
N GLU A 66 8.29 22.98 10.24
CA GLU A 66 7.58 23.72 9.19
C GLU A 66 8.22 23.48 7.82
N GLU A 67 9.56 23.54 7.73
CA GLU A 67 10.27 23.26 6.48
C GLU A 67 10.05 21.84 6.00
N LEU A 68 10.18 20.83 6.88
CA LEU A 68 9.99 19.43 6.53
C LEU A 68 8.56 19.18 6.04
N SER A 69 7.56 19.70 6.76
CA SER A 69 6.15 19.64 6.35
C SER A 69 5.92 20.28 5.00
N ARG A 70 6.50 21.46 4.74
CA ARG A 70 6.38 22.15 3.45
C ARG A 70 7.00 21.36 2.30
N ARG A 71 8.12 20.68 2.54
CA ARG A 71 8.84 19.87 1.53
C ARG A 71 8.07 18.60 1.20
N VAL A 72 7.53 17.92 2.21
CA VAL A 72 6.68 16.73 2.03
C VAL A 72 5.38 17.11 1.30
N ALA A 73 4.70 18.18 1.72
CA ALA A 73 3.48 18.67 1.08
C ALA A 73 3.68 19.07 -0.40
N ARG A 74 4.90 19.47 -0.78
CA ARG A 74 5.27 19.77 -2.17
C ARG A 74 5.45 18.52 -3.02
N ILE A 75 5.78 17.37 -2.41
CA ILE A 75 5.70 16.06 -3.10
C ILE A 75 4.22 15.69 -3.28
N HIS A 76 3.45 15.72 -2.19
CA HIS A 76 2.00 15.58 -2.21
C HIS A 76 1.39 16.08 -0.88
N PRO A 77 0.25 16.80 -0.90
CA PRO A 77 -0.32 17.40 0.31
C PRO A 77 -0.77 16.37 1.36
N ASP A 78 -1.20 15.19 0.93
CA ASP A 78 -1.72 14.15 1.82
C ASP A 78 -0.63 13.15 2.30
N LEU A 79 0.64 13.34 1.91
CA LEU A 79 1.73 12.57 2.50
C LEU A 79 1.99 13.06 3.93
N GLN A 80 2.27 12.10 4.80
CA GLN A 80 2.61 12.30 6.20
C GLN A 80 4.10 12.03 6.41
N TRP A 81 4.66 12.58 7.48
CA TRP A 81 6.03 12.28 7.87
C TRP A 81 6.16 12.17 9.38
N GLU A 82 7.13 11.38 9.82
CA GLU A 82 7.50 11.22 11.23
C GLU A 82 9.00 10.98 11.34
N ILE A 83 9.58 11.39 12.46
CA ILE A 83 10.95 11.03 12.84
C ILE A 83 10.85 10.01 13.97
N GLY A 84 11.48 8.86 13.77
CA GLY A 84 11.54 7.77 14.73
C GLY A 84 12.97 7.38 15.08
N GLY A 85 13.13 6.28 15.81
CA GLY A 85 14.46 5.72 16.11
C GLY A 85 15.18 6.39 17.28
N MET A 86 14.46 7.12 18.13
CA MET A 86 15.02 7.68 19.37
C MET A 86 15.20 6.57 20.42
N GLU A 87 16.16 6.76 21.34
CA GLU A 87 16.58 5.79 22.38
C GLU A 87 17.33 4.54 21.89
N GLY A 88 18.54 4.74 21.37
CA GLY A 88 19.49 3.63 21.09
C GLY A 88 19.25 2.87 19.79
N ARG A 89 18.28 3.30 18.99
CA ARG A 89 18.11 2.91 17.57
C ARG A 89 18.75 3.96 16.65
N ALA A 90 18.93 3.61 15.39
CA ALA A 90 19.33 4.59 14.37
C ALA A 90 18.16 5.57 14.13
N PRO A 91 18.43 6.88 13.94
CA PRO A 91 17.38 7.83 13.62
C PRO A 91 16.70 7.44 12.31
N ALA A 92 15.39 7.56 12.26
CA ALA A 92 14.59 7.17 11.12
C ALA A 92 13.73 8.32 10.63
N LEU A 93 13.58 8.46 9.32
CA LEU A 93 12.58 9.32 8.69
C LEU A 93 11.62 8.46 7.88
N THR A 94 10.36 8.47 8.28
CA THR A 94 9.28 7.84 7.54
C THR A 94 8.52 8.91 6.77
N VAL A 95 8.25 8.67 5.48
CA VAL A 95 7.27 9.43 4.70
C VAL A 95 6.27 8.43 4.15
N SER A 96 4.99 8.60 4.47
CA SER A 96 3.96 7.62 4.10
C SER A 96 2.64 8.24 3.67
N GLY A 97 1.77 7.39 3.12
CA GLY A 97 0.41 7.77 2.71
C GLY A 97 -0.63 7.69 3.84
N GLY A 98 -0.22 7.37 5.06
CA GLY A 98 -1.15 7.18 6.19
C GLY A 98 -2.18 6.08 5.95
N GLY A 99 -1.83 5.04 5.18
CA GLY A 99 -2.72 3.96 4.77
C GLY A 99 -3.48 4.20 3.46
N ASP A 100 -3.34 5.38 2.82
CA ASP A 100 -3.91 5.60 1.48
C ASP A 100 -3.14 4.80 0.42
N PRO A 101 -3.78 3.80 -0.23
CA PRO A 101 -3.13 3.01 -1.26
C PRO A 101 -2.69 3.86 -2.46
N GLU A 102 -3.36 4.98 -2.78
CA GLU A 102 -2.98 5.82 -3.92
C GLU A 102 -1.59 6.45 -3.74
N LEU A 103 -1.16 6.68 -2.49
CA LEU A 103 0.10 7.36 -2.19
C LEU A 103 1.27 6.40 -2.00
N ARG A 104 1.02 5.10 -1.81
CA ARG A 104 2.08 4.11 -1.50
C ARG A 104 3.20 4.05 -2.55
N GLY A 105 2.87 4.16 -3.85
CA GLY A 105 3.86 4.19 -4.92
C GLY A 105 4.65 5.50 -4.96
N LEU A 106 4.05 6.61 -4.54
CA LEU A 106 4.77 7.89 -4.42
C LEU A 106 5.75 7.89 -3.25
N ALA A 107 5.35 7.35 -2.10
CA ALA A 107 6.22 7.16 -0.95
C ALA A 107 7.38 6.19 -1.26
N GLU A 108 7.13 5.12 -2.01
CA GLU A 108 8.17 4.22 -2.51
C GLU A 108 9.19 4.94 -3.41
N ARG A 109 8.72 5.78 -4.34
CA ARG A 109 9.61 6.58 -5.21
C ARG A 109 10.44 7.57 -4.41
N TRP A 110 9.86 8.16 -3.35
CA TRP A 110 10.61 9.00 -2.42
C TRP A 110 11.73 8.20 -1.74
N TYR A 111 11.40 7.02 -1.20
CA TYR A 111 12.36 6.13 -0.54
C TYR A 111 13.47 5.66 -1.48
N ARG A 112 13.14 5.25 -2.70
CA ARG A 112 14.15 4.80 -3.69
C ARG A 112 15.08 5.90 -4.18
N ALA A 113 14.69 7.17 -3.97
CA ALA A 113 15.53 8.32 -4.26
C ALA A 113 16.38 8.76 -3.05
N ALA A 114 16.23 8.11 -1.89
CA ALA A 114 16.97 8.42 -0.69
C ALA A 114 18.49 8.17 -0.87
N PRO A 115 19.34 8.93 -0.16
CA PRO A 115 20.77 8.67 -0.15
C PRO A 115 21.07 7.31 0.50
N ASP A 116 22.10 6.62 0.00
CA ASP A 116 22.58 5.33 0.50
C ASP A 116 23.99 5.42 1.10
N GLY A 117 24.40 4.39 1.85
CA GLY A 117 25.73 4.29 2.46
C GLY A 117 26.10 5.48 3.35
N ASP A 118 27.32 6.00 3.20
CA ASP A 118 27.81 7.14 3.99
C ASP A 118 26.97 8.40 3.79
N ALA A 119 26.34 8.56 2.61
CA ALA A 119 25.48 9.71 2.33
C ALA A 119 24.18 9.66 3.15
N ALA A 120 23.71 8.49 3.58
CA ALA A 120 22.58 8.35 4.49
C ALA A 120 22.90 8.85 5.91
N GLY A 121 24.18 8.82 6.31
CA GLY A 121 24.61 9.34 7.62
C GLY A 121 24.06 8.56 8.80
N GLY A 122 23.79 7.26 8.61
CA GLY A 122 23.23 6.39 9.65
C GLY A 122 21.72 6.54 9.86
N TRP A 123 21.02 7.25 8.98
CA TRP A 123 19.56 7.32 8.98
C TRP A 123 18.93 6.14 8.26
N ASP A 124 17.84 5.64 8.83
CA ASP A 124 16.93 4.72 8.15
C ASP A 124 15.78 5.53 7.50
N PHE A 125 15.36 5.11 6.32
CA PHE A 125 14.25 5.75 5.59
C PHE A 125 13.15 4.73 5.33
N HIS A 126 11.89 5.12 5.53
CA HIS A 126 10.76 4.22 5.36
C HIS A 126 9.65 4.84 4.49
N PRO A 127 9.16 4.12 3.45
CA PRO A 127 8.05 4.57 2.59
C PRO A 127 6.66 4.26 3.18
N ALA A 128 6.61 3.68 4.37
CA ALA A 128 5.42 3.27 5.11
C ALA A 128 5.80 3.16 6.60
N ARG A 129 4.88 3.46 7.51
CA ARG A 129 5.17 3.38 8.95
C ARG A 129 5.51 1.93 9.35
N PRO A 130 6.70 1.68 9.95
CA PRO A 130 7.02 0.38 10.50
C PRO A 130 6.19 0.10 11.77
N ALA A 131 6.04 -1.17 12.13
CA ALA A 131 5.46 -1.54 13.42
C ALA A 131 6.32 -0.98 14.57
N ASP A 132 5.66 -0.49 15.61
CA ASP A 132 6.31 -0.07 16.85
C ASP A 132 5.49 -0.52 18.07
N PRO A 133 5.63 -1.79 18.49
CA PRO A 133 4.82 -2.35 19.57
C PRO A 133 5.05 -1.69 20.94
N GLU A 134 6.16 -0.97 21.13
CA GLU A 134 6.44 -0.25 22.38
C GLU A 134 5.46 0.90 22.59
N MET A 135 4.97 1.51 21.49
CA MET A 135 3.94 2.55 21.53
C MET A 135 2.61 2.03 22.07
N LEU A 136 2.34 0.72 22.03
CA LEU A 136 1.08 0.14 22.53
C LEU A 136 0.93 0.20 24.06
N GLY A 137 2.02 0.46 24.79
CA GLY A 137 2.01 0.69 26.23
C GLY A 137 2.07 2.16 26.63
N GLN A 138 1.94 3.08 25.67
CA GLN A 138 1.98 4.53 25.90
C GLN A 138 0.58 5.14 25.87
N GLU A 139 0.47 6.39 26.28
CA GLU A 139 -0.72 7.20 26.06
C GLU A 139 -0.69 7.82 24.64
N LEU A 140 -1.81 7.77 23.94
CA LEU A 140 -2.01 8.48 22.69
C LEU A 140 -2.84 9.73 22.94
N GLN A 141 -2.27 10.90 22.64
CA GLN A 141 -2.98 12.17 22.68
C GLN A 141 -3.60 12.48 21.31
N LEU A 142 -4.90 12.74 21.27
CA LEU A 142 -5.65 13.20 20.09
C LEU A 142 -6.58 14.35 20.46
N GLY A 143 -6.18 15.57 20.07
CA GLY A 143 -6.87 16.78 20.47
C GLY A 143 -6.78 16.97 21.99
N ASP A 144 -7.93 17.18 22.64
CA ASP A 144 -8.04 17.34 24.10
C ASP A 144 -8.25 16.01 24.84
N HIS A 145 -8.01 14.86 24.18
CA HIS A 145 -8.22 13.54 24.73
C HIS A 145 -6.92 12.74 24.78
N ASP A 146 -6.66 12.13 25.93
CA ASP A 146 -5.57 11.18 26.13
C ASP A 146 -6.16 9.78 26.26
N PHE A 147 -5.63 8.83 25.51
CA PHE A 147 -6.04 7.43 25.50
C PHE A 147 -4.92 6.56 26.04
N ASP A 148 -5.14 5.91 27.18
CA ASP A 148 -4.23 4.86 27.67
C ASP A 148 -4.44 3.59 26.84
N LEU A 149 -3.46 3.30 25.98
CA LEU A 149 -3.56 2.22 25.00
C LEU A 149 -3.57 0.83 25.63
N GLU A 150 -3.20 0.69 26.91
CA GLU A 150 -3.31 -0.57 27.64
C GLU A 150 -4.78 -1.03 27.80
N TYR A 151 -5.75 -0.11 27.70
CA TYR A 151 -7.17 -0.44 27.75
C TYR A 151 -7.78 -0.77 26.39
N VAL A 152 -7.03 -0.65 25.29
CA VAL A 152 -7.52 -1.03 23.97
C VAL A 152 -7.72 -2.55 23.91
N ARG A 153 -8.86 -2.97 23.38
CA ARG A 153 -9.21 -4.38 23.20
C ARG A 153 -9.69 -4.62 21.78
N PHE A 154 -9.19 -5.69 21.17
CA PHE A 154 -9.57 -6.11 19.83
C PHE A 154 -10.32 -7.44 19.87
N GLY A 155 -11.54 -7.44 19.36
CA GLY A 155 -12.15 -8.65 18.82
C GLY A 155 -11.50 -8.94 17.47
N MET A 156 -10.93 -10.12 17.30
CA MET A 156 -10.21 -10.50 16.08
C MET A 156 -10.89 -11.70 15.42
N ARG A 157 -11.28 -11.55 14.15
CA ARG A 157 -11.93 -12.62 13.38
C ARG A 157 -11.17 -12.89 12.10
N ALA A 158 -10.54 -14.07 12.02
CA ALA A 158 -9.95 -14.55 10.78
C ALA A 158 -11.03 -14.80 9.71
N ASP A 159 -10.83 -14.23 8.53
CA ASP A 159 -11.57 -14.50 7.31
C ASP A 159 -10.68 -15.29 6.36
N GLN A 160 -10.80 -16.61 6.42
CA GLN A 160 -10.01 -17.54 5.60
C GLN A 160 -10.37 -17.48 4.10
N PHE A 161 -11.48 -16.84 3.71
CA PHE A 161 -11.82 -16.69 2.30
C PHE A 161 -11.12 -15.47 1.71
N ARG A 162 -11.05 -14.37 2.47
CA ARG A 162 -10.37 -13.14 2.07
C ARG A 162 -8.91 -13.07 2.50
N GLY A 163 -8.43 -14.03 3.29
CA GLY A 163 -7.06 -14.06 3.81
C GLY A 163 -6.76 -12.84 4.68
N ARG A 164 -7.74 -12.40 5.50
CA ARG A 164 -7.66 -11.18 6.30
C ARG A 164 -8.17 -11.40 7.72
N VAL A 165 -7.80 -10.52 8.65
CA VAL A 165 -8.36 -10.41 10.01
C VAL A 165 -9.32 -9.22 10.04
N ASP A 166 -10.59 -9.45 10.32
CA ASP A 166 -11.49 -8.36 10.66
C ASP A 166 -11.31 -8.00 12.15
N ILE A 167 -11.30 -6.70 12.43
CA ILE A 167 -11.02 -6.14 13.74
C ILE A 167 -12.27 -5.44 14.27
N THR A 168 -12.61 -5.71 15.52
CA THR A 168 -13.58 -4.93 16.28
C THR A 168 -12.84 -4.26 17.44
N ALA A 169 -12.59 -2.97 17.32
CA ALA A 169 -11.81 -2.18 18.26
C ALA A 169 -12.68 -1.59 19.36
N TYR A 170 -12.22 -1.68 20.59
CA TYR A 170 -12.85 -1.12 21.78
C TYR A 170 -11.82 -0.38 22.62
N HIS A 171 -12.26 0.74 23.20
CA HIS A 171 -11.62 1.42 24.31
C HIS A 171 -12.75 1.99 25.18
N PRO A 172 -12.64 1.97 26.53
CA PRO A 172 -13.69 2.49 27.40
C PRO A 172 -14.12 3.93 27.08
N ASP A 173 -13.16 4.76 26.67
CA ASP A 173 -13.43 6.18 26.37
C ASP A 173 -14.00 6.47 24.98
N PHE A 174 -14.18 5.45 24.12
CA PHE A 174 -14.80 5.65 22.81
C PHE A 174 -16.20 6.26 22.92
N LEU A 175 -16.94 5.97 23.99
CA LEU A 175 -18.27 6.54 24.24
C LEU A 175 -18.27 8.07 24.47
N PHE A 176 -17.10 8.68 24.71
CA PHE A 176 -16.96 10.10 25.04
C PHE A 176 -16.31 10.94 23.94
N VAL A 177 -15.96 10.32 22.81
CA VAL A 177 -15.26 10.98 21.70
C VAL A 177 -16.01 10.79 20.39
N SER A 178 -15.66 11.60 19.38
CA SER A 178 -16.24 11.50 18.03
C SER A 178 -15.88 10.17 17.37
N GLU A 179 -16.73 9.70 16.44
CA GLU A 179 -16.43 8.52 15.63
C GLU A 179 -15.10 8.67 14.87
N GLU A 180 -14.76 9.88 14.46
CA GLU A 180 -13.47 10.20 13.83
C GLU A 180 -12.29 9.88 14.75
N HIS A 181 -12.33 10.31 16.02
CA HIS A 181 -11.29 9.97 16.99
C HIS A 181 -11.26 8.47 17.30
N GLN A 182 -12.41 7.80 17.41
CA GLN A 182 -12.46 6.35 17.64
C GLN A 182 -11.73 5.59 16.51
N VAL A 183 -12.02 5.96 15.26
CA VAL A 183 -11.39 5.39 14.08
C VAL A 183 -9.90 5.71 14.06
N ALA A 184 -9.51 6.96 14.36
CA ALA A 184 -8.10 7.36 14.43
C ALA A 184 -7.32 6.51 15.45
N VAL A 185 -7.81 6.38 16.70
CA VAL A 185 -7.18 5.53 17.72
C VAL A 185 -7.05 4.09 17.23
N ALA A 186 -8.11 3.52 16.66
CA ALA A 186 -8.08 2.14 16.17
C ALA A 186 -6.98 1.94 15.10
N PHE A 187 -6.86 2.85 14.12
CA PHE A 187 -5.84 2.75 13.09
C PHE A 187 -4.42 3.07 13.60
N HIS A 188 -4.24 3.99 14.54
CA HIS A 188 -2.94 4.21 15.19
C HIS A 188 -2.44 2.93 15.87
N VAL A 189 -3.30 2.29 16.65
CA VAL A 189 -2.99 1.03 17.34
C VAL A 189 -2.69 -0.09 16.33
N LEU A 190 -3.46 -0.20 15.25
CA LEU A 190 -3.20 -1.19 14.20
C LEU A 190 -1.84 -0.96 13.53
N HIS A 191 -1.51 0.29 13.18
CA HIS A 191 -0.23 0.63 12.56
C HIS A 191 0.95 0.41 13.51
N TRP A 192 0.82 0.70 14.81
CA TRP A 192 1.87 0.38 15.76
C TRP A 192 2.02 -1.13 15.99
N ALA A 193 0.93 -1.89 15.98
CA ALA A 193 0.99 -3.34 16.13
C ALA A 193 1.62 -4.05 14.91
N LEU A 194 1.23 -3.68 13.69
CA LEU A 194 1.59 -4.41 12.46
C LEU A 194 2.48 -3.63 11.48
N GLY A 195 2.48 -2.30 11.54
CA GLY A 195 2.99 -1.45 10.47
C GLY A 195 1.94 -1.22 9.38
N GLU A 196 2.10 -0.12 8.65
CA GLU A 196 1.13 0.36 7.64
C GLU A 196 0.92 -0.64 6.49
N ASP A 197 2.01 -1.23 5.98
CA ASP A 197 1.93 -2.18 4.86
C ASP A 197 1.19 -3.46 5.29
N ASP A 198 1.43 -4.00 6.48
CA ASP A 198 0.78 -5.23 6.94
C ASP A 198 -0.66 -5.00 7.40
N VAL A 199 -1.00 -3.80 7.89
CA VAL A 199 -2.41 -3.40 8.03
C VAL A 199 -3.11 -3.44 6.66
N ALA A 200 -2.54 -2.83 5.63
CA ALA A 200 -3.14 -2.83 4.30
C ALA A 200 -3.24 -4.24 3.66
N ARG A 201 -2.27 -5.12 3.93
CA ARG A 201 -2.28 -6.50 3.45
C ARG A 201 -3.32 -7.36 4.17
N TRP A 202 -3.32 -7.35 5.49
CA TRP A 202 -3.92 -8.42 6.28
C TRP A 202 -5.12 -7.99 7.10
N VAL A 203 -5.29 -6.69 7.39
CA VAL A 203 -6.48 -6.21 8.09
C VAL A 203 -7.64 -6.05 7.11
N GLY A 204 -8.80 -6.57 7.49
CA GLY A 204 -10.04 -6.50 6.74
C GLY A 204 -10.92 -5.34 7.20
N GLU A 205 -12.17 -5.67 7.56
CA GLU A 205 -13.11 -4.70 8.10
C GLU A 205 -12.69 -4.29 9.52
N VAL A 206 -12.68 -2.98 9.80
CA VAL A 206 -12.46 -2.42 11.14
C VAL A 206 -13.77 -1.81 11.64
N LYS A 207 -14.25 -2.30 12.77
CA LYS A 207 -15.46 -1.79 13.46
C LYS A 207 -15.09 -1.20 14.80
N ILE A 208 -15.82 -0.18 15.21
CA ILE A 208 -15.76 0.32 16.58
C ILE A 208 -16.87 -0.32 17.41
N ALA A 209 -16.51 -0.85 18.58
CA ALA A 209 -17.42 -1.44 19.53
C ALA A 209 -17.79 -0.43 20.62
N SER A 210 -19.08 -0.38 20.97
CA SER A 210 -19.57 0.40 22.11
C SER A 210 -19.37 -0.31 23.46
N GLU A 211 -19.19 -1.63 23.42
CA GLU A 211 -18.95 -2.50 24.57
C GLU A 211 -17.75 -3.40 24.25
N GLU A 212 -17.05 -3.86 25.29
CA GLU A 212 -15.91 -4.74 25.10
C GLU A 212 -16.33 -6.05 24.40
N PRO A 213 -15.67 -6.46 23.29
CA PRO A 213 -15.98 -7.70 22.61
C PRO A 213 -15.79 -8.93 23.51
N VAL A 214 -16.60 -9.97 23.29
CA VAL A 214 -16.38 -11.28 23.93
C VAL A 214 -15.06 -11.87 23.43
N ASP A 215 -14.26 -12.44 24.33
CA ASP A 215 -12.95 -13.02 24.04
C ASP A 215 -11.98 -12.01 23.37
N SER A 216 -12.06 -10.74 23.78
CA SER A 216 -11.16 -9.68 23.30
C SER A 216 -9.70 -9.96 23.68
N LEU A 217 -8.78 -9.52 22.83
CA LEU A 217 -7.34 -9.64 23.03
C LEU A 217 -6.68 -8.25 23.01
N PRO A 218 -5.55 -8.08 23.72
CA PRO A 218 -4.77 -6.85 23.60
C PRO A 218 -4.15 -6.74 22.20
N PRO A 219 -3.96 -5.51 21.66
CA PRO A 219 -3.41 -5.29 20.32
C PRO A 219 -2.05 -5.94 20.07
N ALA A 220 -1.21 -6.08 21.11
CA ALA A 220 0.10 -6.71 21.01
C ALA A 220 0.08 -8.18 20.53
N VAL A 221 -1.08 -8.85 20.59
CA VAL A 221 -1.25 -10.23 20.12
C VAL A 221 -1.54 -10.28 18.60
N LEU A 222 -1.93 -9.16 17.99
CA LEU A 222 -2.35 -9.10 16.58
C LEU A 222 -1.30 -9.65 15.59
N PRO A 223 0.02 -9.35 15.73
CA PRO A 223 1.03 -9.91 14.82
C PRO A 223 1.02 -11.44 14.78
N MET A 224 0.84 -12.10 15.93
CA MET A 224 0.77 -13.55 16.01
C MET A 224 -0.49 -14.11 15.33
N VAL A 225 -1.63 -13.41 15.45
CA VAL A 225 -2.88 -13.82 14.78
C VAL A 225 -2.76 -13.67 13.27
N VAL A 226 -2.14 -12.58 12.81
CA VAL A 226 -1.86 -12.37 11.38
C VAL A 226 -0.92 -13.44 10.85
N GLU A 227 0.16 -13.78 11.57
CA GLU A 227 1.11 -14.82 11.15
C GLU A 227 0.43 -16.17 10.90
N GLN A 228 -0.53 -16.55 11.75
CA GLN A 228 -1.33 -17.77 11.59
C GLN A 228 -2.18 -17.78 10.32
N ILE A 229 -2.61 -16.61 9.84
CA ILE A 229 -3.34 -16.49 8.56
C ILE A 229 -2.34 -16.53 7.40
N VAL A 230 -1.25 -15.78 7.51
CA VAL A 230 -0.25 -15.61 6.44
C VAL A 230 0.30 -16.96 6.00
N GLU A 231 0.49 -17.94 6.89
CA GLU A 231 1.02 -19.26 6.55
C GLU A 231 0.30 -19.93 5.37
N ASP A 232 -1.03 -19.88 5.33
CA ASP A 232 -1.82 -20.48 4.26
C ASP A 232 -1.78 -19.69 2.94
N PHE A 233 -1.29 -18.44 2.99
CA PHE A 233 -1.32 -17.48 1.88
C PHE A 233 0.06 -16.98 1.43
N ARG A 234 1.15 -17.55 1.96
CA ARG A 234 2.53 -17.12 1.62
C ARG A 234 2.83 -17.20 0.12
N GLU A 235 2.31 -18.22 -0.56
CA GLU A 235 2.45 -18.38 -2.00
C GLU A 235 1.13 -18.07 -2.71
N PRO A 236 1.06 -17.01 -3.52
CA PRO A 236 -0.13 -16.71 -4.30
C PRO A 236 -0.50 -17.87 -5.22
N THR A 237 -1.75 -18.33 -5.14
CA THR A 237 -2.27 -19.41 -5.98
C THR A 237 -3.28 -18.88 -6.99
N TRP A 238 -3.48 -19.62 -8.08
CA TRP A 238 -4.54 -19.32 -9.03
C TRP A 238 -5.85 -19.92 -8.58
N LEU A 239 -6.76 -19.09 -8.10
CA LEU A 239 -8.17 -19.45 -7.97
C LEU A 239 -8.81 -19.45 -9.35
N SER A 240 -9.68 -20.40 -9.61
CA SER A 240 -10.40 -20.53 -10.89
C SER A 240 -11.90 -20.51 -10.65
N GLY A 241 -12.63 -19.88 -11.56
CA GLY A 241 -14.08 -19.83 -11.50
C GLY A 241 -14.72 -19.78 -12.88
N GLU A 242 -16.02 -19.99 -12.90
CA GLU A 242 -16.86 -19.99 -14.09
C GLU A 242 -17.94 -18.93 -13.99
N GLY A 243 -18.31 -18.37 -15.13
CA GLY A 243 -19.32 -17.32 -15.21
C GLY A 243 -19.94 -17.25 -16.59
N ARG A 244 -20.59 -16.11 -16.88
CA ARG A 244 -21.14 -15.81 -18.19
C ARG A 244 -20.67 -14.46 -18.70
N THR A 245 -20.42 -14.38 -20.00
CA THR A 245 -20.14 -13.09 -20.66
C THR A 245 -21.41 -12.23 -20.69
N PRO A 246 -21.32 -10.92 -20.99
CA PRO A 246 -22.50 -10.07 -21.19
C PRO A 246 -23.46 -10.58 -22.28
N ARG A 247 -22.97 -11.44 -23.20
CA ARG A 247 -23.79 -12.09 -24.23
C ARG A 247 -24.40 -13.42 -23.77
N GLY A 248 -24.15 -13.82 -22.53
CA GLY A 248 -24.68 -15.04 -21.92
C GLY A 248 -23.89 -16.32 -22.20
N HIS A 249 -22.78 -16.24 -22.94
CA HIS A 249 -21.93 -17.40 -23.22
C HIS A 249 -21.10 -17.80 -21.99
N PRO A 250 -20.73 -19.08 -21.81
CA PRO A 250 -19.83 -19.50 -20.74
C PRO A 250 -18.51 -18.72 -20.77
N ALA A 251 -18.02 -18.39 -19.57
CA ALA A 251 -16.73 -17.75 -19.37
C ALA A 251 -15.97 -18.45 -18.26
N GLN A 252 -14.64 -18.46 -18.37
CA GLN A 252 -13.72 -18.95 -17.36
C GLN A 252 -12.86 -17.78 -16.90
N PHE A 253 -12.69 -17.63 -15.58
CA PHE A 253 -11.77 -16.66 -15.01
C PHE A 253 -10.79 -17.36 -14.08
N GLY A 254 -9.58 -16.80 -14.00
CA GLY A 254 -8.64 -17.10 -12.95
C GLY A 254 -8.19 -15.80 -12.32
N ILE A 255 -8.00 -15.83 -11.00
CA ILE A 255 -7.40 -14.74 -10.22
C ILE A 255 -6.25 -15.32 -9.40
N ARG A 256 -5.14 -14.60 -9.38
CA ARG A 256 -4.01 -14.87 -8.49
C ARG A 256 -4.36 -14.31 -7.10
N PHE A 257 -4.26 -15.13 -6.05
CA PHE A 257 -4.70 -14.76 -4.72
C PHE A 257 -3.82 -15.37 -3.59
N PRO A 258 -3.50 -14.60 -2.54
CA PRO A 258 -3.70 -13.15 -2.48
C PRO A 258 -2.69 -12.44 -3.38
N VAL A 259 -3.00 -11.22 -3.80
CA VAL A 259 -2.02 -10.30 -4.40
C VAL A 259 -2.24 -8.96 -3.76
N HIS A 260 -1.18 -8.42 -3.16
CA HIS A 260 -1.22 -7.13 -2.47
C HIS A 260 -0.36 -6.11 -3.22
N ARG A 261 -0.81 -4.85 -3.27
CA ARG A 261 -0.02 -3.79 -3.88
C ARG A 261 1.25 -3.50 -3.09
N GLN A 262 1.26 -3.80 -1.80
CA GLN A 262 2.41 -3.61 -0.91
C GLN A 262 3.61 -4.46 -1.34
N ASP A 263 3.39 -5.55 -2.08
CA ASP A 263 4.45 -6.39 -2.65
C ASP A 263 4.94 -5.87 -4.02
N HIS A 264 4.18 -4.93 -4.59
CA HIS A 264 4.43 -4.31 -5.90
C HIS A 264 4.20 -2.78 -5.83
N PRO A 265 4.90 -2.05 -4.94
CA PRO A 265 4.51 -0.69 -4.57
C PRO A 265 4.60 0.32 -5.71
N LEU A 266 5.45 0.07 -6.72
CA LEU A 266 5.56 0.93 -7.90
C LEU A 266 4.53 0.62 -9.00
N ALA A 267 3.78 -0.48 -8.89
CA ALA A 267 2.88 -0.95 -9.94
C ALA A 267 1.57 -0.14 -9.93
N ASP A 268 1.65 1.12 -10.36
CA ASP A 268 0.57 2.11 -10.31
C ASP A 268 -0.27 2.14 -11.60
N LEU A 269 0.04 1.30 -12.59
CA LEU A 269 -0.65 1.25 -13.87
C LEU A 269 -1.41 -0.06 -14.04
N HIS A 270 -2.73 0.01 -14.16
CA HIS A 270 -3.54 -1.12 -14.62
C HIS A 270 -3.40 -1.28 -16.13
N VAL A 271 -3.11 -2.50 -16.58
CA VAL A 271 -2.94 -2.84 -17.98
C VAL A 271 -3.84 -4.01 -18.36
N GLU A 272 -4.69 -3.79 -19.35
CA GLU A 272 -5.50 -4.82 -19.97
C GLU A 272 -4.86 -5.28 -21.28
N VAL A 273 -4.54 -6.58 -21.36
CA VAL A 273 -4.03 -7.23 -22.57
C VAL A 273 -5.10 -8.16 -23.11
N SER A 274 -5.68 -7.77 -24.25
CA SER A 274 -6.75 -8.51 -24.92
C SER A 274 -6.22 -9.25 -26.13
N VAL A 275 -6.33 -10.57 -26.17
CA VAL A 275 -5.91 -11.42 -27.30
C VAL A 275 -7.06 -12.29 -27.81
N PRO A 276 -7.45 -12.17 -29.09
CA PRO A 276 -8.49 -13.05 -29.67
C PRO A 276 -7.93 -14.44 -29.97
N TYR A 277 -8.78 -15.46 -30.03
CA TYR A 277 -8.40 -16.79 -30.51
C TYR A 277 -9.34 -17.31 -31.59
N GLN A 278 -8.81 -18.13 -32.50
CA GLN A 278 -9.53 -18.61 -33.69
C GLN A 278 -10.21 -19.97 -33.49
N HIS A 279 -9.63 -20.84 -32.65
CA HIS A 279 -10.13 -22.19 -32.45
C HIS A 279 -10.90 -22.27 -31.14
N ALA A 280 -12.21 -22.41 -31.25
CA ALA A 280 -13.12 -22.47 -30.11
C ALA A 280 -14.14 -23.62 -30.25
N ASN A 281 -14.62 -24.12 -29.11
CA ASN A 281 -15.73 -25.07 -29.04
C ASN A 281 -17.09 -24.35 -29.26
N PRO A 282 -18.23 -25.06 -29.26
CA PRO A 282 -19.56 -24.45 -29.38
C PRO A 282 -19.88 -23.39 -28.31
N ASP A 283 -19.27 -23.51 -27.12
CA ASP A 283 -19.39 -22.55 -26.02
C ASP A 283 -18.48 -21.32 -26.18
N ARG A 284 -17.76 -21.24 -27.30
CA ARG A 284 -16.77 -20.20 -27.63
C ARG A 284 -15.58 -20.14 -26.67
N LEU A 285 -15.25 -21.24 -26.00
CA LEU A 285 -14.04 -21.41 -25.21
C LEU A 285 -12.91 -21.98 -26.07
N PRO A 286 -11.64 -21.64 -25.80
CA PRO A 286 -10.52 -22.01 -26.66
C PRO A 286 -10.28 -23.52 -26.62
N VAL A 287 -10.02 -24.10 -27.79
CA VAL A 287 -9.53 -25.47 -27.96
C VAL A 287 -8.17 -25.45 -28.65
N GLU A 288 -7.53 -26.60 -28.83
CA GLU A 288 -6.27 -26.66 -29.57
C GLU A 288 -6.45 -26.24 -31.05
N PRO A 289 -5.47 -25.56 -31.65
CA PRO A 289 -4.17 -25.13 -31.09
C PRO A 289 -4.20 -23.83 -30.26
N SER A 290 -5.31 -23.08 -30.26
CA SER A 290 -5.43 -21.80 -29.57
C SER A 290 -5.18 -21.88 -28.07
N ALA A 291 -5.66 -22.93 -27.40
CA ALA A 291 -5.43 -23.15 -25.97
C ALA A 291 -3.93 -23.18 -25.63
N SER A 292 -3.12 -23.86 -26.45
CA SER A 292 -1.66 -23.88 -26.28
C SER A 292 -0.99 -22.54 -26.61
N ALA A 293 -1.47 -21.82 -27.63
CA ALA A 293 -0.95 -20.49 -27.96
C ALA A 293 -1.20 -19.50 -26.80
N LEU A 294 -2.40 -19.52 -26.21
CA LEU A 294 -2.75 -18.67 -25.07
C LEU A 294 -1.89 -18.97 -23.84
N ARG A 295 -1.67 -20.25 -23.48
CA ARG A 295 -0.79 -20.63 -22.36
C ARG A 295 0.65 -20.16 -22.56
N LYS A 296 1.16 -20.25 -23.79
CA LYS A 296 2.51 -19.74 -24.12
C LYS A 296 2.59 -18.22 -24.02
N PHE A 297 1.53 -17.51 -24.41
CA PHE A 297 1.46 -16.07 -24.30
C PHE A 297 1.39 -15.62 -22.83
N GLU A 298 0.52 -16.24 -22.03
CA GLU A 298 0.40 -16.02 -20.58
C GLU A 298 1.75 -16.20 -19.87
N LYS A 299 2.51 -17.26 -20.19
CA LYS A 299 3.84 -17.47 -19.63
C LYS A 299 4.84 -16.35 -19.97
N LYS A 300 4.70 -15.70 -21.13
CA LYS A 300 5.54 -14.54 -21.48
C LYS A 300 5.15 -13.31 -20.69
N LEU A 301 3.85 -13.11 -20.46
CA LEU A 301 3.35 -12.01 -19.62
C LEU A 301 3.82 -12.16 -18.18
N ASP A 302 3.66 -13.35 -17.59
CA ASP A 302 4.04 -13.64 -16.19
C ASP A 302 5.56 -13.59 -15.96
N ALA A 303 6.36 -13.60 -17.02
CA ALA A 303 7.82 -13.50 -16.95
C ALA A 303 8.35 -12.06 -17.10
N LEU A 304 7.48 -11.07 -17.32
CA LEU A 304 7.89 -9.67 -17.44
C LEU A 304 8.30 -9.12 -16.07
N PRO A 305 9.50 -8.52 -15.92
CA PRO A 305 9.90 -7.88 -14.67
C PRO A 305 9.00 -6.68 -14.36
N ASP A 306 9.01 -6.23 -13.10
CA ASP A 306 8.30 -5.01 -12.65
C ASP A 306 6.81 -4.96 -13.06
N SER A 307 6.22 -6.16 -13.15
CA SER A 307 4.83 -6.38 -13.49
C SER A 307 4.25 -7.54 -12.70
N VAL A 308 2.94 -7.54 -12.52
CA VAL A 308 2.21 -8.62 -11.88
C VAL A 308 0.97 -8.97 -12.69
N LEU A 309 0.88 -10.23 -13.12
CA LEU A 309 -0.33 -10.78 -13.73
C LEU A 309 -1.30 -11.22 -12.64
N VAL A 310 -2.48 -10.59 -12.58
CA VAL A 310 -3.43 -10.79 -11.49
C VAL A 310 -4.65 -11.57 -11.95
N VAL A 311 -5.22 -11.21 -13.10
CA VAL A 311 -6.48 -11.82 -13.58
C VAL A 311 -6.33 -12.29 -15.01
N ARG A 312 -6.94 -13.43 -15.32
CA ARG A 312 -7.16 -13.90 -16.69
C ARG A 312 -8.63 -14.23 -16.89
N GLN A 313 -9.24 -13.73 -17.94
CA GLN A 313 -10.64 -13.97 -18.29
C GLN A 313 -10.74 -14.53 -19.69
N THR A 314 -11.61 -15.51 -19.89
CA THR A 314 -11.76 -16.24 -21.15
C THR A 314 -13.21 -16.39 -21.49
N GLY A 315 -13.60 -15.96 -22.67
CA GLY A 315 -14.93 -16.21 -23.19
C GLY A 315 -15.12 -15.50 -24.52
N ASP A 316 -16.14 -15.92 -25.27
CA ASP A 316 -16.54 -15.23 -26.50
C ASP A 316 -15.42 -15.05 -27.55
N GLY A 317 -14.48 -16.01 -27.66
CA GLY A 317 -13.37 -15.89 -28.61
C GLY A 317 -12.26 -14.93 -28.17
N LEU A 318 -12.29 -14.46 -26.92
CA LEU A 318 -11.34 -13.49 -26.36
C LEU A 318 -10.74 -13.97 -25.04
N ARG A 319 -9.45 -13.74 -24.85
CA ARG A 319 -8.76 -13.81 -23.57
C ARG A 319 -8.32 -12.41 -23.17
N VAL A 320 -8.67 -11.97 -21.96
CA VAL A 320 -8.23 -10.70 -21.37
C VAL A 320 -7.36 -11.00 -20.17
N PHE A 321 -6.19 -10.39 -20.09
CA PHE A 321 -5.32 -10.41 -18.93
C PHE A 321 -5.33 -9.03 -18.27
N HIS A 322 -5.45 -9.00 -16.95
CA HIS A 322 -5.28 -7.78 -16.16
C HIS A 322 -3.97 -7.86 -15.39
N MET A 323 -3.13 -6.87 -15.59
CA MET A 323 -1.80 -6.77 -14.98
C MET A 323 -1.66 -5.41 -14.30
N TYR A 324 -0.78 -5.35 -13.31
CA TYR A 324 -0.23 -4.07 -12.84
C TYR A 324 1.23 -3.97 -13.24
N VAL A 325 1.64 -2.77 -13.61
CA VAL A 325 2.96 -2.49 -14.17
C VAL A 325 3.49 -1.20 -13.56
N ASP A 326 4.79 -1.16 -13.28
CA ASP A 326 5.46 0.10 -12.97
C ASP A 326 5.51 0.98 -14.23
N PRO A 327 4.90 2.19 -14.24
CA PRO A 327 4.89 3.06 -15.41
C PRO A 327 6.30 3.44 -15.92
N ASP A 328 7.34 3.37 -15.08
CA ASP A 328 8.71 3.75 -15.43
C ASP A 328 9.58 2.54 -15.86
N SER A 329 9.06 1.31 -15.80
CA SER A 329 9.81 0.08 -16.11
C SER A 329 10.07 -0.17 -17.61
N GLY A 330 9.36 0.52 -18.51
CA GLY A 330 9.41 0.26 -19.95
C GLY A 330 8.58 -0.96 -20.42
N VAL A 331 7.98 -1.72 -19.50
CA VAL A 331 7.21 -2.94 -19.77
C VAL A 331 6.04 -2.71 -20.75
N LEU A 332 5.43 -1.52 -20.76
CA LEU A 332 4.38 -1.19 -21.74
C LEU A 332 4.84 -1.36 -23.19
N ALA A 333 6.08 -0.95 -23.51
CA ALA A 333 6.63 -1.10 -24.85
C ALA A 333 6.85 -2.59 -25.19
N GLU A 334 7.25 -3.40 -24.21
CA GLU A 334 7.39 -4.85 -24.36
C GLU A 334 6.02 -5.52 -24.57
N LEU A 335 4.98 -5.10 -23.86
CA LEU A 335 3.61 -5.57 -24.06
C LEU A 335 3.08 -5.25 -25.46
N ASP A 336 3.35 -4.05 -25.98
CA ASP A 336 3.00 -3.69 -27.35
C ASP A 336 3.74 -4.58 -28.37
N GLN A 337 5.01 -4.90 -28.14
CA GLN A 337 5.76 -5.82 -29.00
C GLN A 337 5.23 -7.26 -28.93
N LEU A 338 4.96 -7.76 -27.71
CA LEU A 338 4.40 -9.09 -27.49
C LEU A 338 3.04 -9.25 -28.17
N THR A 339 2.16 -8.26 -28.03
CA THR A 339 0.83 -8.28 -28.66
C THR A 339 0.89 -8.14 -30.17
N ALA A 340 1.83 -7.37 -30.73
CA ALA A 340 2.06 -7.30 -32.18
C ALA A 340 2.47 -8.66 -32.78
N GLY A 341 3.14 -9.52 -31.98
CA GLY A 341 3.51 -10.88 -32.36
C GLY A 341 2.39 -11.92 -32.25
N TRP A 342 1.18 -11.54 -31.83
CA TRP A 342 0.07 -12.48 -31.66
C TRP A 342 -0.50 -12.95 -33.02
N GLY A 343 -0.55 -14.27 -33.21
CA GLY A 343 -0.86 -14.87 -34.52
C GLY A 343 -2.35 -15.08 -34.81
N GLU A 344 -3.23 -14.96 -33.82
CA GLU A 344 -4.65 -15.33 -33.97
C GLU A 344 -5.61 -14.14 -34.11
N GLY A 345 -5.08 -12.95 -34.37
CA GLY A 345 -5.86 -11.76 -34.68
C GLY A 345 -5.26 -10.51 -34.06
N LYS A 346 -6.05 -9.44 -34.01
CA LYS A 346 -5.59 -8.16 -33.49
C LYS A 346 -5.64 -8.13 -31.96
N ALA A 347 -4.51 -8.39 -31.33
CA ALA A 347 -4.32 -8.14 -29.91
C ALA A 347 -4.32 -6.64 -29.60
N LYS A 348 -4.63 -6.27 -28.35
CA LYS A 348 -4.68 -4.89 -27.87
C LYS A 348 -4.09 -4.79 -26.47
N VAL A 349 -3.39 -3.69 -26.23
CA VAL A 349 -2.98 -3.23 -24.90
C VAL A 349 -3.74 -1.94 -24.61
N ALA A 350 -4.37 -1.87 -23.44
CA ALA A 350 -4.94 -0.64 -22.89
C ALA A 350 -4.35 -0.45 -21.49
N SER A 351 -4.04 0.78 -21.12
CA SER A 351 -3.53 1.05 -19.77
C SER A 351 -4.05 2.36 -19.19
N THR A 352 -4.28 2.33 -17.88
CA THR A 352 -4.93 3.40 -17.12
C THR A 352 -4.21 3.55 -15.78
N PRO A 353 -3.88 4.78 -15.34
CA PRO A 353 -3.37 4.99 -13.99
C PRO A 353 -4.38 4.48 -12.96
N ASP A 354 -3.93 3.63 -12.05
CA ASP A 354 -4.74 3.04 -10.99
C ASP A 354 -3.86 2.71 -9.77
N PRO A 355 -3.24 3.73 -9.14
CA PRO A 355 -2.36 3.53 -7.99
C PRO A 355 -3.11 2.89 -6.81
N GLY A 356 -4.43 3.09 -6.70
CA GLY A 356 -5.24 2.46 -5.67
C GLY A 356 -5.62 1.00 -5.93
N TRP A 357 -5.22 0.41 -7.07
CA TRP A 357 -5.61 -0.95 -7.49
C TRP A 357 -7.13 -1.21 -7.53
N ARG A 358 -7.91 -0.18 -7.88
CA ARG A 358 -9.38 -0.24 -7.87
C ARG A 358 -9.95 -1.10 -8.98
N ALA A 359 -9.24 -1.27 -10.10
CA ALA A 359 -9.70 -2.10 -11.21
C ALA A 359 -9.85 -3.59 -10.83
N LEU A 360 -9.26 -4.03 -9.72
CA LEU A 360 -9.39 -5.40 -9.23
C LEU A 360 -10.57 -5.63 -8.29
N ALA A 361 -11.24 -4.57 -7.80
CA ALA A 361 -12.35 -4.71 -6.85
C ALA A 361 -13.44 -5.70 -7.31
N PRO A 362 -13.83 -5.78 -8.60
CA PRO A 362 -14.81 -6.77 -9.07
C PRO A 362 -14.37 -8.24 -9.00
N PHE A 363 -13.07 -8.50 -8.76
CA PHE A 363 -12.49 -9.84 -8.74
C PHE A 363 -12.05 -10.30 -7.35
N GLN A 364 -12.08 -9.42 -6.36
CA GLN A 364 -11.76 -9.80 -4.99
C GLN A 364 -12.85 -10.74 -4.44
N PRO A 365 -12.48 -11.88 -3.84
CA PRO A 365 -13.42 -12.88 -3.35
C PRO A 365 -14.27 -12.43 -2.16
#